data_AF-A0A832U094-F1
#
_entry.id   AF-A0A832U094-F1
#
_cell.length_a   1.000
_cell.length_b   1.000
_cell.length_c   1.000
_cell.angle_alpha   90.00
_cell.angle_beta   90.00
_cell.angle_gamma   90.00
#
_symmetry.space_group_name_H-M   'P 1'
#
loop_
_entity.id
_entity.type
_entity.pdbx_description
1 polymer ?
#
loop_
_entity_poly.entity_id
_entity_poly.type
_entity_poly.pdbx_seq_one_letter_code
_entity_poly.pdbx_strand_id
1 'polypeptide(L)'
;ASLRKNKQKGILDTYGPSSVEEQEYYAFTNTVCPQANKKIHITVKNYSTYPNLRAYVKELVRYGENTLRELRGYKGRLRGVTIDEETAKRIKNFLKKEYGQQATQANGSSKESNVIIDPEKVKILRKDSDDTSEALKPKETLIPENKELYTDIQGVTAIYTTISPKARSLLDRLNKSTWECSAAQEDEPLIMEINRLAERYLGRALLVVEGSKIIAEDDYQDELEYIYQNQPATSSEEGGSKLFDSSELTSEIKEFVDALLPTQQKALYVLMTNENPQSDLETIAEEAHTMPQLLLDDINALAIQLMGNIIVDAVDQKPQILDEYIDLLKQSVV
;
A
#
# COMPACT_ATOMS: atom_id res chain seq x y z
N ALA A 1 14.50 21.17 26.64
CA ALA A 1 15.22 21.55 27.88
C ALA A 1 16.59 20.88 28.03
N SER A 2 16.74 19.55 27.88
CA SER A 2 18.07 18.85 27.98
C SER A 2 19.09 19.35 26.95
N LEU A 3 18.73 19.41 25.66
CA LEU A 3 19.66 19.87 24.60
C LEU A 3 20.20 21.29 24.85
N ARG A 4 19.33 22.20 25.30
CA ARG A 4 19.70 23.57 25.65
C ARG A 4 20.55 23.66 26.93
N LYS A 5 20.42 22.71 27.86
CA LYS A 5 21.26 22.62 29.06
C LYS A 5 22.64 22.03 28.78
N ASN A 6 22.73 21.00 27.92
CA ASN A 6 23.98 20.28 27.68
C ASN A 6 24.82 20.88 26.54
N LYS A 7 24.19 21.39 25.47
CA LYS A 7 24.89 21.93 24.30
C LYS A 7 24.78 23.46 24.17
N GLN A 8 24.10 24.12 25.10
CA GLN A 8 23.75 25.56 25.05
C GLN A 8 22.97 26.02 23.80
N LYS A 9 22.59 25.09 22.92
CA LYS A 9 21.88 25.32 21.66
C LYS A 9 20.54 24.59 21.66
N GLY A 10 19.51 25.20 21.07
CA GLY A 10 18.20 24.57 20.89
C GLY A 10 18.21 23.48 19.82
N ILE A 11 17.09 22.75 19.69
CA ILE A 11 16.91 21.76 18.60
C ILE A 11 17.06 22.44 17.24
N LEU A 12 16.40 23.60 17.07
CA LEU A 12 16.45 24.38 15.83
C LEU A 12 17.83 24.99 15.56
N ASP A 13 18.60 25.30 16.61
CA ASP A 13 19.96 25.84 16.45
C ASP A 13 21.00 24.74 16.13
N THR A 14 20.69 23.50 16.49
CA THR A 14 21.60 22.35 16.30
C THR A 14 21.31 21.63 14.99
N TYR A 15 20.04 21.49 14.63
CA TYR A 15 19.59 20.70 13.48
C TYR A 15 18.90 21.54 12.40
N GLY A 16 18.68 22.83 12.61
CA GLY A 16 18.05 23.71 11.63
C GLY A 16 19.03 24.33 10.63
N PRO A 17 18.50 24.95 9.55
CA PRO A 17 19.30 25.60 8.54
C PRO A 17 20.06 26.82 9.11
N SER A 18 21.33 26.94 8.73
CA SER A 18 22.18 28.08 9.09
C SER A 18 21.93 29.30 8.20
N SER A 19 21.53 29.07 6.95
CA SER A 19 21.18 30.13 5.98
C SER A 19 19.71 30.55 6.12
N VAL A 20 19.47 31.83 5.85
CA VAL A 20 18.12 32.40 5.75
C VAL A 20 17.84 32.62 4.27
N GLU A 21 16.65 32.24 3.81
CA GLU A 21 16.21 32.46 2.44
C GLU A 21 15.23 33.64 2.42
N GLU A 22 15.32 34.48 1.39
CA GLU A 22 14.30 35.50 1.14
C GLU A 22 13.18 34.88 0.32
N GLN A 23 11.98 34.85 0.89
CA GLN A 23 10.79 34.39 0.21
C GLN A 23 9.96 35.59 -0.20
N GLU A 24 9.67 35.67 -1.51
CA GLU A 24 8.77 36.69 -2.07
C GLU A 24 7.32 36.24 -1.89
N TYR A 25 6.54 37.04 -1.17
CA TYR A 25 5.10 36.90 -1.08
C TYR A 25 4.40 38.03 -1.83
N TYR A 26 3.39 37.67 -2.60
CA TYR A 26 2.51 38.63 -3.25
C TYR A 26 1.33 38.91 -2.33
N ALA A 27 1.19 40.16 -1.88
CA ALA A 27 0.00 40.57 -1.15
C ALA A 27 -1.21 40.58 -2.10
N PHE A 28 -2.22 39.79 -1.75
CA PHE A 28 -3.54 39.75 -2.40
C PHE A 28 -3.51 39.39 -3.90
N THR A 29 -2.89 38.26 -4.24
CA THR A 29 -2.97 37.67 -5.59
C THR A 29 -4.41 37.56 -6.06
N ASN A 30 -4.72 38.09 -7.25
CA ASN A 30 -6.04 38.11 -7.90
C ASN A 30 -7.12 39.02 -7.28
N THR A 31 -6.76 40.03 -6.49
CA THR A 31 -7.73 41.07 -6.06
C THR A 31 -7.54 42.39 -6.78
N VAL A 32 -8.64 43.09 -7.08
CA VAL A 32 -8.62 44.44 -7.65
C VAL A 32 -8.57 45.44 -6.50
N CYS A 33 -7.41 45.55 -5.84
CA CYS A 33 -7.17 46.54 -4.78
C CYS A 33 -5.93 47.37 -5.12
N PRO A 34 -5.84 48.66 -4.71
CA PRO A 34 -4.67 49.51 -5.00
C PRO A 34 -3.35 48.98 -4.41
N GLN A 35 -3.45 48.06 -3.45
CA GLN A 35 -2.32 47.43 -2.78
C GLN A 35 -2.06 45.99 -3.28
N ALA A 36 -2.84 45.52 -4.25
CA ALA A 36 -2.66 44.22 -4.87
C ALA A 36 -1.32 44.15 -5.61
N ASN A 37 -0.73 42.96 -5.63
CA ASN A 37 0.56 42.67 -6.26
C ASN A 37 1.77 43.40 -5.64
N LYS A 38 1.64 43.95 -4.42
CA LYS A 38 2.81 44.41 -3.67
C LYS A 38 3.65 43.22 -3.25
N LYS A 39 4.93 43.25 -3.62
CA LYS A 39 5.92 42.26 -3.20
C LYS A 39 6.37 42.55 -1.77
N ILE A 40 6.18 41.58 -0.89
CA ILE A 40 6.74 41.59 0.46
C ILE A 40 7.84 40.54 0.49
N HIS A 41 9.05 40.98 0.82
CA HIS A 41 10.19 40.11 0.99
C HIS A 41 10.26 39.75 2.48
N ILE A 42 10.14 38.46 2.79
CA ILE A 42 10.25 37.96 4.16
C ILE A 42 11.43 37.02 4.21
N THR A 43 12.39 37.33 5.08
CA THR A 43 13.52 36.45 5.33
C THR A 43 13.08 35.32 6.26
N VAL A 44 13.00 34.10 5.74
CA VAL A 44 12.55 32.90 6.47
C VAL A 44 13.62 31.82 6.51
N LYS A 45 13.64 31.05 7.60
CA LYS A 45 14.48 29.84 7.70
C LYS A 45 13.63 28.63 7.33
N ASN A 46 14.02 27.91 6.28
CA ASN A 46 13.25 26.79 5.77
C ASN A 46 13.51 25.50 6.58
N TYR A 47 12.84 25.36 7.72
CA TYR A 47 13.01 24.19 8.58
C TYR A 47 12.41 22.89 8.01
N SER A 48 11.37 23.01 7.17
CA SER A 48 10.62 21.85 6.66
C SER A 48 11.39 21.06 5.58
N THR A 49 12.15 21.77 4.74
CA THR A 49 12.94 21.14 3.67
C THR A 49 14.33 20.71 4.13
N TYR A 50 14.78 21.16 5.30
CA TYR A 50 16.15 20.92 5.75
C TYR A 50 16.36 19.45 6.17
N PRO A 51 17.30 18.72 5.51
CA PRO A 51 17.41 17.27 5.65
C PRO A 51 17.83 16.82 7.05
N ASN A 52 18.67 17.58 7.75
CA ASN A 52 19.18 17.20 9.08
C ASN A 52 18.09 17.24 10.16
N LEU A 53 17.22 18.26 10.14
CA LEU A 53 16.09 18.33 11.06
C LEU A 53 15.08 17.22 10.76
N ARG A 54 14.80 16.98 9.47
CA ARG A 54 13.90 15.91 9.04
C ARG A 54 14.41 14.54 9.45
N ALA A 55 15.70 14.27 9.27
CA ALA A 55 16.35 13.03 9.73
C ALA A 55 16.22 12.86 11.24
N TYR A 56 16.53 13.90 12.02
CA TYR A 56 16.42 13.87 13.48
C TYR A 56 14.98 13.63 13.96
N VAL A 57 13.98 14.28 13.36
CA VAL A 57 12.57 14.06 13.69
C VAL A 57 12.14 12.63 13.31
N LYS A 58 12.57 12.13 12.15
CA LYS A 58 12.29 10.76 11.70
C LYS A 58 12.87 9.74 12.68
N GLU A 59 14.10 9.94 13.14
CA GLU A 59 14.72 9.10 14.18
C GLU A 59 13.93 9.15 15.48
N LEU A 60 13.53 10.35 15.94
CA LEU A 60 12.76 10.55 17.17
C LEU A 60 11.43 9.80 17.15
N VAL A 61 10.69 9.90 16.04
CA VAL A 61 9.44 9.16 15.85
C VAL A 61 9.69 7.66 15.85
N ARG A 62 10.70 7.17 15.12
CA ARG A 62 11.05 5.73 15.08
C ARG A 62 11.42 5.18 16.46
N TYR A 63 12.14 5.94 17.27
CA TYR A 63 12.49 5.54 18.65
C TYR A 63 11.27 5.50 19.58
N GLY A 64 10.43 6.54 19.50
CA GLY A 64 9.19 6.60 20.27
C GLY A 64 8.27 5.43 19.95
N GLU A 65 8.10 5.14 18.66
CA GLU A 65 7.33 4.01 18.17
C GLU A 65 7.89 2.66 18.66
N ASN A 66 9.21 2.44 18.57
CA ASN A 66 9.82 1.23 19.11
C ASN A 66 9.60 1.06 20.62
N THR A 67 9.61 2.16 21.37
CA THR A 67 9.32 2.16 22.80
C THR A 67 7.85 1.81 23.06
N LEU A 68 6.93 2.33 22.26
CA LEU A 68 5.50 1.97 22.34
C LEU A 68 5.26 0.50 21.99
N ARG A 69 5.96 -0.03 20.97
CA ARG A 69 5.93 -1.45 20.64
C ARG A 69 6.44 -2.33 21.78
N GLU A 70 7.52 -1.93 22.45
CA GLU A 70 8.02 -2.59 23.65
C GLU A 70 6.96 -2.58 24.78
N LEU A 71 6.30 -1.45 25.01
CA LEU A 71 5.26 -1.31 26.04
C LEU A 71 3.98 -2.11 25.73
N ARG A 72 3.66 -2.31 24.46
CA ARG A 72 2.46 -3.03 24.00
C ARG A 72 2.69 -4.51 23.66
N GLY A 73 3.95 -4.96 23.66
CA GLY A 73 4.30 -6.36 23.39
C GLY A 73 4.35 -6.75 21.90
N TYR A 74 4.47 -5.79 20.99
CA TYR A 74 4.66 -6.09 19.56
C TYR A 74 6.08 -6.59 19.29
N LYS A 75 6.21 -7.65 18.49
CA LYS A 75 7.49 -8.33 18.21
C LYS A 75 8.40 -7.56 17.22
N GLY A 76 7.83 -6.75 16.34
CA GLY A 76 8.57 -5.97 15.33
C GLY A 76 9.24 -4.71 15.89
N ARG A 77 10.46 -4.39 15.44
CA ARG A 77 11.21 -3.17 15.80
C ARG A 77 11.80 -2.50 14.56
N LEU A 78 11.65 -1.18 14.46
CA LEU A 78 12.26 -0.37 13.43
C LEU A 78 13.77 -0.31 13.65
N ARG A 79 14.56 -0.74 12.66
CA ARG A 79 16.02 -0.78 12.72
C ARG A 79 16.64 0.57 12.33
N GLY A 80 17.90 0.79 12.73
CA GLY A 80 18.68 1.99 12.34
C GLY A 80 18.30 3.27 13.10
N VAL A 81 17.97 3.17 14.39
CA VAL A 81 17.61 4.31 15.22
C VAL A 81 18.80 4.72 16.09
N THR A 82 19.45 5.83 15.73
CA THR A 82 20.57 6.42 16.46
C THR A 82 20.13 7.71 17.13
N ILE A 83 19.73 7.64 18.42
CA ILE A 83 19.38 8.82 19.22
C ILE A 83 20.33 8.94 20.40
N ASP A 84 20.63 10.19 20.76
CA ASP A 84 21.33 10.57 21.99
C ASP A 84 20.72 9.92 23.25
N GLU A 85 21.57 9.35 24.10
CA GLU A 85 21.18 8.50 25.23
C GLU A 85 20.31 9.24 26.28
N GLU A 86 20.50 10.55 26.48
CA GLU A 86 19.66 11.33 27.38
C GLU A 86 18.25 11.53 26.82
N THR A 87 18.16 11.83 25.52
CA THR A 87 16.89 12.08 24.84
C THR A 87 16.06 10.79 24.82
N ALA A 88 16.71 9.66 24.52
CA ALA A 88 16.14 8.33 24.60
C ALA A 88 15.54 8.01 25.98
N LYS A 89 16.30 8.24 27.07
CA LYS A 89 15.82 8.03 28.46
C LYS A 89 14.57 8.86 28.79
N ARG A 90 14.51 10.11 28.34
CA ARG A 90 13.34 10.98 28.58
C ARG A 90 12.11 10.51 27.83
N ILE A 91 12.26 10.13 26.56
CA ILE A 91 11.16 9.59 25.74
C ILE A 91 10.63 8.32 26.40
N LYS A 92 11.52 7.39 26.80
CA LYS A 92 11.12 6.15 27.47
C LYS A 92 10.38 6.40 28.78
N ASN A 93 10.86 7.32 29.62
CA ASN A 93 10.20 7.68 30.88
C ASN A 93 8.83 8.34 30.66
N PHE A 94 8.72 9.23 29.66
CA PHE A 94 7.46 9.89 29.31
C PHE A 94 6.44 8.88 28.79
N LEU A 95 6.80 8.07 27.80
CA LEU A 95 5.90 7.07 27.22
C LEU A 95 5.50 6.00 28.23
N LYS A 96 6.42 5.57 29.10
CA LYS A 96 6.09 4.65 30.19
C LYS A 96 5.12 5.26 31.19
N LYS A 97 5.20 6.56 31.46
CA LYS A 97 4.27 7.26 32.36
C LYS A 97 2.87 7.37 31.74
N GLU A 98 2.78 7.81 30.48
CA GLU A 98 1.49 8.06 29.82
C GLU A 98 0.79 6.76 29.38
N TYR A 99 1.55 5.80 28.84
CA TYR A 99 0.99 4.59 28.23
C TYR A 99 1.26 3.30 29.02
N GLY A 100 2.14 3.32 30.02
CA GLY A 100 2.45 2.12 30.81
C GLY A 100 1.28 1.63 31.67
N GLN A 101 0.34 2.51 32.06
CA GLN A 101 -0.85 2.14 32.84
C GLN A 101 -1.89 1.38 31.99
N GLN A 102 -1.96 1.64 30.68
CA GLN A 102 -2.90 0.95 29.79
C GLN A 102 -2.42 -0.47 29.41
N ALA A 103 -1.11 -0.75 29.47
CA ALA A 103 -0.56 -2.09 29.25
C ALA A 103 -0.80 -3.03 30.45
N THR A 104 -0.92 -2.48 31.68
CA THR A 104 -1.16 -3.30 32.88
C THR A 104 -2.61 -3.76 33.01
N GLN A 105 -3.57 -3.08 32.38
CA GLN A 105 -4.99 -3.48 32.41
C GLN A 105 -5.35 -4.52 31.34
N ALA A 106 -4.54 -4.69 30.29
CA ALA A 106 -4.76 -5.69 29.24
C ALA A 106 -3.94 -6.99 29.42
N ASN A 107 -2.86 -6.99 30.22
CA ASN A 107 -1.95 -8.14 30.39
C ASN A 107 -1.49 -8.36 31.85
N GLY A 108 -2.36 -8.13 32.83
CA GLY A 108 -2.07 -8.37 34.25
C GLY A 108 -2.68 -9.67 34.76
N SER A 109 -1.94 -10.77 34.71
CA SER A 109 -2.25 -11.97 35.49
C SER A 109 -2.19 -11.67 37.00
N SER A 110 -3.33 -11.89 37.68
CA SER A 110 -3.49 -12.27 39.09
C SER A 110 -2.61 -11.57 40.13
N LYS A 111 -3.09 -10.44 40.66
CA LYS A 111 -3.07 -10.28 42.13
C LYS A 111 -4.30 -11.01 42.63
N GLU A 112 -4.13 -12.12 43.35
CA GLU A 112 -5.22 -12.74 44.09
C GLU A 112 -5.68 -11.76 45.19
N SER A 113 -6.57 -10.85 44.84
CA SER A 113 -7.49 -10.30 45.83
C SER A 113 -8.35 -11.46 46.29
N ASN A 114 -8.33 -11.75 47.59
CA ASN A 114 -9.17 -12.77 48.19
C ASN A 114 -10.63 -12.27 48.13
N VAL A 115 -11.29 -12.51 46.98
CA VAL A 115 -12.69 -12.14 46.75
C VAL A 115 -13.54 -13.21 47.41
N ILE A 116 -14.05 -12.92 48.60
CA ILE A 116 -15.08 -13.75 49.24
C ILE A 116 -16.39 -13.43 48.52
N ILE A 117 -16.80 -14.33 47.63
CA ILE A 117 -18.05 -14.23 46.88
C ILE A 117 -19.19 -14.66 47.81
N ASP A 118 -20.11 -13.73 48.10
CA ASP A 118 -21.33 -14.03 48.84
C ASP A 118 -22.32 -14.82 47.94
N PRO A 119 -22.63 -16.09 48.26
CA PRO A 119 -23.45 -16.95 47.40
C PRO A 119 -24.89 -16.45 47.24
N GLU A 120 -25.41 -15.70 48.21
CA GLU A 120 -26.78 -15.17 48.13
C GLU A 120 -26.84 -13.97 47.19
N LYS A 121 -25.82 -13.10 47.20
CA LYS A 121 -25.72 -12.01 46.22
C LYS A 121 -25.52 -12.51 44.79
N VAL A 122 -24.79 -13.61 44.60
CA VAL A 122 -24.62 -14.22 43.26
C VAL A 122 -25.94 -14.75 42.71
N LYS A 123 -26.81 -15.34 43.55
CA LYS A 123 -28.15 -15.78 43.10
C LYS A 123 -29.02 -14.61 42.66
N ILE A 124 -29.00 -13.52 43.41
CA ILE A 124 -29.73 -12.29 43.07
C ILE A 124 -29.20 -11.71 41.76
N LEU A 125 -27.88 -11.57 41.62
CA LEU A 125 -27.24 -11.06 40.40
C LEU A 125 -27.50 -11.95 39.17
N ARG A 126 -27.55 -13.27 39.34
CA ARG A 126 -27.91 -14.19 38.25
C ARG A 126 -29.35 -13.99 37.81
N LYS A 127 -30.27 -13.86 38.77
CA LYS A 127 -31.67 -13.59 38.48
C LYS A 127 -31.84 -12.25 37.75
N ASP A 128 -31.20 -11.19 38.24
CA ASP A 128 -31.27 -9.87 37.61
C ASP A 128 -30.63 -9.87 36.20
N SER A 129 -29.55 -10.64 36.01
CA SER A 129 -28.92 -10.83 34.70
C SER A 129 -29.81 -11.61 33.75
N ASP A 130 -30.49 -12.66 34.22
CA ASP A 130 -31.38 -13.48 33.39
C ASP A 130 -32.62 -12.67 32.99
N ASP A 131 -33.21 -11.93 33.94
CA ASP A 131 -34.37 -11.05 33.71
C ASP A 131 -34.03 -9.93 32.71
N THR A 132 -32.84 -9.34 32.81
CA THR A 132 -32.39 -8.32 31.85
C THR A 132 -32.02 -8.93 30.50
N SER A 133 -31.43 -10.13 30.46
CA SER A 133 -31.14 -10.83 29.20
C SER A 133 -32.42 -11.22 28.45
N GLU A 134 -33.46 -11.61 29.17
CA GLU A 134 -34.77 -11.90 28.58
C GLU A 134 -35.46 -10.64 28.06
N ALA A 135 -35.37 -9.52 28.81
CA ALA A 135 -35.95 -8.24 28.42
C ALA A 135 -35.22 -7.54 27.26
N LEU A 136 -33.91 -7.77 27.08
CA LEU A 136 -33.07 -7.13 26.07
C LEU A 136 -32.82 -8.00 24.83
N LYS A 137 -33.30 -9.24 24.76
CA LYS A 137 -33.18 -10.11 23.57
C LYS A 137 -33.85 -9.43 22.35
N PRO A 138 -33.08 -8.88 21.39
CA PRO A 138 -33.64 -8.47 20.12
C PRO A 138 -33.93 -9.74 19.31
N LYS A 139 -34.90 -9.70 18.39
CA LYS A 139 -35.01 -10.76 17.37
C LYS A 139 -33.84 -10.59 16.40
N GLU A 140 -32.69 -11.19 16.71
CA GLU A 140 -31.51 -11.15 15.87
C GLU A 140 -31.06 -12.55 15.44
N THR A 141 -31.00 -12.68 14.13
CA THR A 141 -30.34 -13.74 13.37
C THR A 141 -28.89 -13.85 13.83
N LEU A 142 -28.47 -15.06 14.18
CA LEU A 142 -27.11 -15.37 14.59
C LEU A 142 -26.11 -15.01 13.49
N ILE A 143 -25.33 -13.95 13.67
CA ILE A 143 -24.07 -13.76 12.95
C ILE A 143 -22.96 -14.09 13.96
N PRO A 144 -22.19 -15.17 13.77
CA PRO A 144 -21.11 -15.52 14.68
C PRO A 144 -19.95 -14.53 14.54
N GLU A 145 -19.41 -14.08 15.67
CA GLU A 145 -18.15 -13.34 15.77
C GLU A 145 -17.00 -14.22 15.28
N ASN A 146 -16.72 -14.18 13.98
CA ASN A 146 -15.43 -14.58 13.44
C ASN A 146 -14.71 -13.30 13.04
N LYS A 147 -13.49 -13.14 13.53
CA LYS A 147 -12.59 -12.01 13.25
C LYS A 147 -12.56 -11.82 11.72
N GLU A 148 -12.99 -10.67 11.21
CA GLU A 148 -12.93 -10.34 9.78
C GLU A 148 -11.45 -10.17 9.35
N LEU A 149 -10.70 -11.27 9.29
CA LEU A 149 -9.29 -11.35 8.86
C LEU A 149 -9.19 -11.57 7.34
N TYR A 150 -10.08 -10.94 6.58
CA TYR A 150 -10.14 -11.10 5.12
C TYR A 150 -10.51 -9.79 4.45
N THR A 151 -10.10 -8.65 5.04
CA THR A 151 -10.45 -7.32 4.50
C THR A 151 -9.95 -7.13 3.08
N ASP A 152 -8.83 -7.79 2.74
CA ASP A 152 -8.13 -7.63 1.48
C ASP A 152 -8.25 -8.85 0.55
N ILE A 153 -9.11 -9.82 0.90
CA ILE A 153 -9.23 -11.09 0.17
C ILE A 153 -9.61 -10.90 -1.29
N GLN A 154 -10.42 -9.90 -1.58
CA GLN A 154 -10.83 -9.56 -2.94
C GLN A 154 -9.65 -9.04 -3.77
N GLY A 155 -8.82 -8.19 -3.17
CA GLY A 155 -7.62 -7.65 -3.82
C GLY A 155 -6.59 -8.72 -4.09
N VAL A 156 -6.30 -9.58 -3.11
CA VAL A 156 -5.35 -10.69 -3.30
C VAL A 156 -5.89 -11.72 -4.30
N THR A 157 -7.21 -11.96 -4.32
CA THR A 157 -7.86 -12.85 -5.31
C THR A 157 -7.71 -12.27 -6.73
N ALA A 158 -7.93 -10.97 -6.90
CA ALA A 158 -7.78 -10.30 -8.19
C ALA A 158 -6.32 -10.35 -8.69
N ILE A 159 -5.35 -10.19 -7.79
CA ILE A 159 -3.92 -10.37 -8.12
C ILE A 159 -3.69 -11.81 -8.57
N TYR A 160 -4.11 -12.80 -7.79
CA TYR A 160 -3.87 -14.22 -8.06
C TYR A 160 -4.47 -14.70 -9.40
N THR A 161 -5.66 -14.22 -9.77
CA THR A 161 -6.28 -14.55 -11.06
C THR A 161 -5.61 -13.86 -12.25
N THR A 162 -5.02 -12.68 -12.03
CA THR A 162 -4.45 -11.85 -13.10
C THR A 162 -2.98 -12.18 -13.42
N ILE A 163 -2.20 -12.61 -12.43
CA ILE A 163 -0.77 -12.91 -12.60
C ILE A 163 -0.50 -14.06 -13.57
N SER A 164 0.66 -13.99 -14.23
CA SER A 164 1.16 -15.01 -15.15
C SER A 164 1.37 -16.38 -14.49
N PRO A 165 1.32 -17.51 -15.25
CA PRO A 165 1.57 -18.85 -14.70
C PRO A 165 2.95 -19.00 -14.05
N LYS A 166 3.94 -18.24 -14.53
CA LYS A 166 5.29 -18.19 -13.94
C LYS A 166 5.30 -17.46 -12.60
N ALA A 167 4.60 -16.33 -12.50
CA ALA A 167 4.41 -15.62 -11.23
C ALA A 167 3.60 -16.42 -10.21
N ARG A 168 2.60 -17.21 -10.65
CA ARG A 168 1.90 -18.17 -9.77
C ARG A 168 2.84 -19.26 -9.25
N SER A 169 3.73 -19.77 -10.09
CA SER A 169 4.75 -20.75 -9.67
C SER A 169 5.71 -20.18 -8.61
N LEU A 170 5.97 -18.87 -8.64
CA LEU A 170 6.71 -18.16 -7.60
C LEU A 170 5.93 -18.10 -6.27
N LEU A 171 4.64 -17.75 -6.31
CA LEU A 171 3.77 -17.80 -5.12
C LEU A 171 3.61 -19.22 -4.56
N ASP A 172 3.55 -20.25 -5.42
CA ASP A 172 3.48 -21.66 -4.99
C ASP A 172 4.74 -22.06 -4.23
N ARG A 173 5.90 -21.57 -4.69
CA ARG A 173 7.18 -21.80 -4.04
C ARG A 173 7.25 -21.09 -2.70
N LEU A 174 6.75 -19.86 -2.61
CA LEU A 174 6.63 -19.12 -1.35
C LEU A 174 5.69 -19.83 -0.37
N ASN A 175 4.50 -20.24 -0.79
CA ASN A 175 3.56 -20.98 0.06
C ASN A 175 4.17 -22.26 0.65
N LYS A 176 4.88 -23.06 -0.17
CA LYS A 176 5.59 -24.27 0.29
C LYS A 176 6.74 -24.00 1.27
N SER A 177 7.24 -22.78 1.31
CA SER A 177 8.35 -22.34 2.16
C SER A 177 7.91 -21.34 3.22
N THR A 178 6.64 -21.42 3.65
CA THR A 178 6.05 -20.54 4.68
C THR A 178 6.29 -19.06 4.38
N TRP A 179 6.04 -18.67 3.13
CA TRP A 179 6.15 -17.30 2.61
C TRP A 179 7.57 -16.69 2.60
N GLU A 180 8.62 -17.52 2.70
CA GLU A 180 10.02 -17.10 2.57
C GLU A 180 10.81 -18.03 1.64
N CYS A 181 11.31 -17.54 0.50
CA CYS A 181 12.15 -18.34 -0.39
C CYS A 181 13.41 -17.61 -0.83
N SER A 182 14.39 -18.34 -1.38
CA SER A 182 15.60 -17.73 -1.94
C SER A 182 15.31 -17.10 -3.31
N ALA A 183 15.76 -15.87 -3.51
CA ALA A 183 15.64 -15.14 -4.77
C ALA A 183 16.62 -15.69 -5.81
N ALA A 184 16.10 -16.10 -6.96
CA ALA A 184 16.88 -16.35 -8.17
C ALA A 184 16.86 -15.10 -9.07
N GLN A 185 17.86 -14.96 -9.95
CA GLN A 185 17.95 -13.83 -10.88
C GLN A 185 16.76 -13.78 -11.87
N GLU A 186 16.10 -14.92 -12.10
CA GLU A 186 14.90 -15.04 -12.95
C GLU A 186 13.61 -14.59 -12.26
N ASP A 187 13.62 -14.39 -10.93
CA ASP A 187 12.44 -14.01 -10.16
C ASP A 187 12.19 -12.50 -10.16
N GLU A 188 13.20 -11.67 -10.43
CA GLU A 188 13.10 -10.21 -10.44
C GLU A 188 11.91 -9.69 -11.29
N PRO A 189 11.73 -10.10 -12.56
CA PRO A 189 10.58 -9.66 -13.36
C PRO A 189 9.24 -10.16 -12.80
N LEU A 190 9.20 -11.34 -12.17
CA LEU A 190 7.99 -11.91 -11.58
C LEU A 190 7.57 -11.17 -10.31
N ILE A 191 8.55 -10.79 -9.48
CA ILE A 191 8.33 -9.99 -8.27
C ILE A 191 7.80 -8.62 -8.66
N MET A 192 8.38 -8.00 -9.70
CA MET A 192 7.88 -6.74 -10.24
C MET A 192 6.44 -6.85 -10.74
N GLU A 193 6.11 -7.93 -11.47
CA GLU A 193 4.74 -8.18 -11.95
C GLU A 193 3.74 -8.23 -10.79
N ILE A 194 4.05 -9.05 -9.77
CA ILE A 194 3.20 -9.23 -8.58
C ILE A 194 3.06 -7.93 -7.80
N ASN A 195 4.17 -7.23 -7.54
CA ASN A 195 4.15 -5.99 -6.76
C ASN A 195 3.47 -4.83 -7.49
N ARG A 196 3.53 -4.79 -8.82
CA ARG A 196 2.77 -3.81 -9.61
C ARG A 196 1.27 -4.00 -9.45
N LEU A 197 0.80 -5.26 -9.50
CA LEU A 197 -0.61 -5.58 -9.27
C LEU A 197 -1.01 -5.34 -7.81
N ALA A 198 -0.12 -5.64 -6.86
CA ALA A 198 -0.34 -5.37 -5.45
C ALA A 198 -0.47 -3.86 -5.17
N GLU A 199 0.39 -3.02 -5.75
CA GLU A 199 0.28 -1.57 -5.63
C GLU A 199 -1.06 -1.07 -6.19
N ARG A 200 -1.56 -1.69 -7.26
CA ARG A 200 -2.86 -1.33 -7.86
C ARG A 200 -4.06 -1.73 -7.00
N TYR A 201 -4.08 -2.98 -6.52
CA TYR A 201 -5.26 -3.55 -5.85
C TYR A 201 -5.25 -3.41 -4.32
N LEU A 202 -4.06 -3.32 -3.72
CA LEU A 202 -3.84 -3.27 -2.27
C LEU A 202 -3.16 -1.96 -1.83
N GLY A 203 -2.63 -1.16 -2.77
CA GLY A 203 -1.91 0.08 -2.47
C GLY A 203 -0.55 -0.12 -1.80
N ARG A 204 -0.02 -1.36 -1.82
CA ARG A 204 1.28 -1.74 -1.25
C ARG A 204 1.87 -2.92 -2.01
N ALA A 205 3.18 -3.11 -1.89
CA ALA A 205 3.86 -4.31 -2.35
C ALA A 205 3.39 -5.56 -1.57
N LEU A 206 3.23 -6.67 -2.28
CA LEU A 206 2.88 -7.97 -1.69
C LEU A 206 4.14 -8.77 -1.30
N LEU A 207 5.22 -8.58 -2.05
CA LEU A 207 6.50 -9.28 -1.88
C LEU A 207 7.62 -8.27 -1.62
N VAL A 208 8.53 -8.60 -0.71
CA VAL A 208 9.74 -7.83 -0.40
C VAL A 208 10.97 -8.68 -0.64
N VAL A 209 12.00 -8.06 -1.24
CA VAL A 209 13.31 -8.70 -1.44
C VAL A 209 14.28 -8.19 -0.39
N GLU A 210 14.71 -9.08 0.52
CA GLU A 210 15.77 -8.80 1.50
C GLU A 210 17.04 -9.59 1.14
N GLY A 211 18.00 -8.93 0.49
CA GLY A 211 19.25 -9.54 0.06
C GLY A 211 19.02 -10.60 -1.02
N SER A 212 19.17 -11.88 -0.68
CA SER A 212 18.92 -13.02 -1.59
C SER A 212 17.64 -13.78 -1.24
N LYS A 213 16.68 -13.16 -0.53
CA LYS A 213 15.43 -13.78 -0.12
C LYS A 213 14.23 -12.96 -0.56
N ILE A 214 13.17 -13.65 -0.95
CA ILE A 214 11.84 -13.11 -1.27
C ILE A 214 10.94 -13.49 -0.10
N ILE A 215 10.24 -12.51 0.45
CA ILE A 215 9.37 -12.65 1.61
C ILE A 215 8.02 -12.04 1.25
N ALA A 216 6.90 -12.75 1.50
CA ALA A 216 5.59 -12.13 1.39
C ALA A 216 5.27 -11.31 2.65
N GLU A 217 4.73 -10.11 2.47
CA GLU A 217 4.37 -9.22 3.58
C GLU A 217 3.39 -9.89 4.54
N ASP A 218 3.70 -9.85 5.84
CA ASP A 218 2.93 -10.49 6.91
C ASP A 218 1.45 -10.03 6.91
N ASP A 219 1.19 -8.80 6.47
CA ASP A 219 -0.14 -8.18 6.39
C ASP A 219 -1.08 -8.88 5.37
N TYR A 220 -0.55 -9.73 4.47
CA TYR A 220 -1.32 -10.39 3.40
C TYR A 220 -1.17 -11.93 3.39
N GLN A 221 -0.44 -12.50 4.34
CA GLN A 221 -0.16 -13.94 4.37
C GLN A 221 -1.41 -14.76 4.65
N ASP A 222 -2.35 -14.26 5.46
CA ASP A 222 -3.62 -14.91 5.77
C ASP A 222 -4.59 -14.90 4.58
N GLU A 223 -4.67 -13.81 3.81
CA GLU A 223 -5.42 -13.81 2.55
C GLU A 223 -4.80 -14.74 1.50
N LEU A 224 -3.47 -14.73 1.38
CA LEU A 224 -2.77 -15.63 0.47
C LEU A 224 -2.99 -17.10 0.86
N GLU A 225 -2.87 -17.43 2.15
CA GLU A 225 -3.12 -18.77 2.65
C GLU A 225 -4.59 -19.20 2.44
N TYR A 226 -5.54 -18.28 2.62
CA TYR A 226 -6.95 -18.53 2.29
C TYR A 226 -7.17 -18.83 0.80
N ILE A 227 -6.53 -18.09 -0.10
CA ILE A 227 -6.62 -18.32 -1.55
C ILE A 227 -6.04 -19.68 -1.93
N TYR A 228 -4.95 -20.11 -1.28
CA TYR A 228 -4.40 -21.44 -1.50
C TYR A 228 -5.29 -22.57 -0.94
N GLN A 229 -6.02 -22.31 0.14
CA GLN A 229 -7.01 -23.24 0.69
C GLN A 229 -8.32 -23.26 -0.14
N ASN A 230 -8.69 -22.12 -0.72
CA ASN A 230 -9.90 -21.91 -1.52
C ASN A 230 -9.52 -21.37 -2.90
N GLN A 231 -8.83 -22.21 -3.69
CA GLN A 231 -8.32 -21.80 -5.00
C GLN A 231 -9.44 -21.17 -5.84
N PRO A 232 -9.39 -19.85 -6.07
CA PRO A 232 -10.38 -19.20 -6.91
C PRO A 232 -10.24 -19.81 -8.30
N ALA A 233 -11.35 -19.87 -9.04
CA ALA A 233 -11.32 -20.30 -10.43
C ALA A 233 -10.37 -19.37 -11.20
N THR A 234 -9.12 -19.82 -11.36
CA THR A 234 -8.20 -19.17 -12.27
C THR A 234 -8.84 -19.24 -13.63
N SER A 235 -8.80 -18.17 -14.42
CA SER A 235 -9.32 -18.11 -15.79
C SER A 235 -8.53 -19.01 -16.78
N SER A 236 -8.01 -20.13 -16.30
CA SER A 236 -7.13 -21.06 -16.99
C SER A 236 -7.86 -22.33 -17.47
N GLU A 237 -9.20 -22.38 -17.47
CA GLU A 237 -9.95 -23.48 -18.11
C GLU A 237 -11.23 -23.07 -18.87
N GLU A 238 -11.34 -21.84 -19.35
CA GLU A 238 -12.19 -21.54 -20.51
C GLU A 238 -11.36 -20.71 -21.49
N GLY A 239 -11.34 -21.12 -22.75
CA GLY A 239 -10.38 -20.66 -23.76
C GLY A 239 -10.36 -19.15 -23.91
N GLY A 240 -9.39 -18.51 -23.26
CA GLY A 240 -8.94 -17.18 -23.62
C GLY A 240 -8.49 -17.26 -25.07
N SER A 241 -9.34 -16.82 -25.99
CA SER A 241 -8.94 -16.53 -27.35
C SER A 241 -7.74 -15.59 -27.21
N LYS A 242 -6.56 -16.06 -27.56
CA LYS A 242 -5.39 -15.19 -27.70
C LYS A 242 -5.82 -14.10 -28.67
N LEU A 243 -6.06 -12.89 -28.18
CA LEU A 243 -6.41 -11.76 -29.04
C LEU A 243 -5.21 -11.36 -29.92
N PHE A 244 -4.00 -11.75 -29.49
CA PHE A 244 -2.76 -11.52 -30.23
C PHE A 244 -1.92 -12.79 -30.40
N ASP A 245 -1.43 -13.05 -31.62
CA ASP A 245 -0.41 -14.04 -31.95
C ASP A 245 0.94 -13.33 -32.11
N SER A 246 1.83 -13.58 -31.14
CA SER A 246 3.14 -12.95 -31.05
C SER A 246 4.23 -13.66 -31.87
N SER A 247 3.84 -14.50 -32.84
CA SER A 247 4.75 -15.25 -33.70
C SER A 247 5.27 -14.46 -34.91
N GLU A 248 4.54 -13.43 -35.38
CA GLU A 248 4.94 -12.60 -36.53
C GLU A 248 5.49 -11.20 -36.16
N LEU A 249 5.55 -10.86 -34.86
CA LEU A 249 5.99 -9.55 -34.39
C LEU A 249 7.52 -9.42 -34.29
N THR A 250 8.03 -8.19 -34.46
CA THR A 250 9.40 -7.83 -34.11
C THR A 250 9.66 -8.05 -32.62
N SER A 251 10.92 -8.34 -32.25
CA SER A 251 11.30 -8.68 -30.87
C SER A 251 10.83 -7.66 -29.83
N GLU A 252 10.87 -6.36 -30.17
CA GLU A 252 10.47 -5.26 -29.28
C GLU A 252 8.96 -5.22 -29.01
N ILE A 253 8.13 -5.37 -30.06
CA ILE A 253 6.66 -5.35 -29.92
C ILE A 253 6.16 -6.64 -29.29
N LYS A 254 6.84 -7.76 -29.55
CA LYS A 254 6.56 -9.03 -28.89
C LYS A 254 6.72 -8.93 -27.37
N GLU A 255 7.85 -8.39 -26.90
CA GLU A 255 8.09 -8.19 -25.46
C GLU A 255 7.05 -7.27 -24.84
N PHE A 256 6.62 -6.24 -25.58
CA PHE A 256 5.55 -5.36 -25.16
C PHE A 256 4.19 -6.08 -25.04
N VAL A 257 3.74 -6.78 -26.08
CA VAL A 257 2.44 -7.48 -26.11
C VAL A 257 2.37 -8.59 -25.07
N ASP A 258 3.46 -9.33 -24.88
CA ASP A 258 3.58 -10.38 -23.86
C ASP A 258 3.57 -9.81 -22.43
N ALA A 259 3.97 -8.55 -22.23
CA ALA A 259 3.97 -7.87 -20.92
C ALA A 259 2.63 -7.19 -20.55
N LEU A 260 1.69 -7.08 -21.50
CA LEU A 260 0.39 -6.47 -21.25
C LEU A 260 -0.55 -7.38 -20.46
N LEU A 261 -1.35 -6.76 -19.58
CA LEU A 261 -2.43 -7.44 -18.89
C LEU A 261 -3.57 -7.79 -19.85
N PRO A 262 -4.39 -8.83 -19.55
CA PRO A 262 -5.53 -9.19 -20.40
C PRO A 262 -6.52 -8.03 -20.65
N THR A 263 -6.73 -7.17 -19.64
CA THR A 263 -7.56 -5.96 -19.76
C THR A 263 -6.94 -4.91 -20.67
N GLN A 264 -5.61 -4.77 -20.65
CA GLN A 264 -4.86 -3.87 -21.53
C GLN A 264 -4.83 -4.38 -22.98
N GLN A 265 -4.73 -5.71 -23.17
CA GLN A 265 -4.85 -6.33 -24.49
C GLN A 265 -6.24 -6.11 -25.10
N LYS A 266 -7.31 -6.29 -24.31
CA LYS A 266 -8.69 -5.96 -24.74
C LYS A 266 -8.82 -4.48 -25.13
N ALA A 267 -8.23 -3.58 -24.36
CA ALA A 267 -8.25 -2.15 -24.66
C ALA A 267 -7.54 -1.82 -25.99
N LEU A 268 -6.35 -2.39 -26.24
CA LEU A 268 -5.68 -2.23 -27.54
C LEU A 268 -6.50 -2.84 -28.69
N TYR A 269 -7.08 -4.02 -28.51
CA TYR A 269 -7.91 -4.64 -29.53
C TYR A 269 -9.11 -3.77 -29.93
N VAL A 270 -9.78 -3.16 -28.95
CA VAL A 270 -10.89 -2.22 -29.16
C VAL A 270 -10.42 -0.98 -29.92
N LEU A 271 -9.27 -0.40 -29.53
CA LEU A 271 -8.67 0.75 -30.21
C LEU A 271 -8.33 0.47 -31.69
N MET A 272 -8.05 -0.78 -32.04
CA MET A 272 -7.68 -1.18 -33.41
C MET A 272 -8.87 -1.52 -34.31
N THR A 273 -9.96 -2.01 -33.71
CA THR A 273 -11.08 -2.62 -34.43
C THR A 273 -12.29 -1.71 -34.50
N ASN A 274 -12.51 -0.87 -33.49
CA ASN A 274 -13.70 -0.03 -33.39
C ASN A 274 -13.39 1.44 -33.76
N GLU A 275 -14.25 2.06 -34.58
CA GLU A 275 -14.16 3.49 -34.93
C GLU A 275 -14.52 4.41 -33.75
N ASN A 276 -15.24 3.90 -32.75
CA ASN A 276 -15.58 4.63 -31.53
C ASN A 276 -15.26 3.81 -30.26
N PRO A 277 -13.98 3.78 -29.84
CA PRO A 277 -13.53 2.88 -28.77
C PRO A 277 -13.97 3.32 -27.36
N GLN A 278 -14.52 4.52 -27.19
CA GLN A 278 -14.76 5.12 -25.87
C GLN A 278 -15.71 4.30 -24.99
N SER A 279 -16.84 3.85 -25.54
CA SER A 279 -17.86 3.10 -24.78
C SER A 279 -17.36 1.73 -24.34
N ASP A 280 -16.59 1.07 -25.20
CA ASP A 280 -16.04 -0.26 -24.92
C ASP A 280 -14.87 -0.16 -23.94
N LEU A 281 -14.03 0.87 -24.06
CA LEU A 281 -12.97 1.18 -23.08
C LEU A 281 -13.54 1.49 -21.70
N GLU A 282 -14.67 2.18 -21.63
CA GLU A 282 -15.35 2.50 -20.37
C GLU A 282 -15.89 1.22 -19.70
N THR A 283 -16.47 0.31 -20.50
CA THR A 283 -16.91 -1.00 -20.01
C THR A 283 -15.73 -1.85 -19.51
N ILE A 284 -14.64 -1.91 -20.28
CA ILE A 284 -13.42 -2.66 -19.90
C ILE A 284 -12.78 -2.06 -18.64
N ALA A 285 -12.76 -0.74 -18.54
CA ALA A 285 -12.22 -0.05 -17.38
C ALA A 285 -13.08 -0.27 -16.13
N GLU A 286 -14.41 -0.27 -16.27
CA GLU A 286 -15.35 -0.55 -15.19
C GLU A 286 -15.21 -1.99 -14.67
N GLU A 287 -15.10 -2.98 -15.57
CA GLU A 287 -14.80 -4.38 -15.25
C GLU A 287 -13.46 -4.53 -14.50
N ALA A 288 -12.50 -3.65 -14.79
CA ALA A 288 -11.18 -3.62 -14.16
C ALA A 288 -11.10 -2.64 -12.97
N HIS A 289 -12.23 -2.07 -12.53
CA HIS A 289 -12.35 -1.05 -11.48
C HIS A 289 -11.35 0.11 -11.64
N THR A 290 -11.21 0.61 -12.86
CA THR A 290 -10.30 1.69 -13.22
C THR A 290 -10.99 2.73 -14.11
N MET A 291 -10.26 3.78 -14.46
CA MET A 291 -10.70 4.78 -15.42
C MET A 291 -10.06 4.50 -16.79
N PRO A 292 -10.77 4.74 -17.91
CA PRO A 292 -10.21 4.57 -19.25
C PRO A 292 -8.88 5.30 -19.43
N GLN A 293 -8.77 6.53 -18.95
CA GLN A 293 -7.52 7.30 -19.04
C GLN A 293 -6.35 6.61 -18.34
N LEU A 294 -6.57 6.10 -17.13
CA LEU A 294 -5.52 5.42 -16.36
C LEU A 294 -5.11 4.10 -17.03
N LEU A 295 -6.05 3.38 -17.62
CA LEU A 295 -5.78 2.17 -18.38
C LEU A 295 -4.88 2.45 -19.60
N LEU A 296 -5.12 3.56 -20.31
CA LEU A 296 -4.31 4.00 -21.43
C LEU A 296 -2.94 4.53 -20.99
N ASP A 297 -2.88 5.26 -19.88
CA ASP A 297 -1.64 5.73 -19.28
C ASP A 297 -0.75 4.56 -18.86
N ASP A 298 -1.33 3.50 -18.30
CA ASP A 298 -0.60 2.27 -17.94
C ASP A 298 -0.03 1.55 -19.16
N ILE A 299 -0.76 1.53 -20.28
CA ILE A 299 -0.29 0.98 -21.56
C ILE A 299 0.89 1.79 -22.08
N ASN A 300 0.78 3.13 -22.04
CA ASN A 300 1.85 4.02 -22.47
C ASN A 300 3.07 3.98 -21.55
N ALA A 301 2.88 3.82 -20.23
CA ALA A 301 3.97 3.66 -19.28
C ALA A 301 4.79 2.38 -19.59
N LEU A 302 4.11 1.28 -19.89
CA LEU A 302 4.75 0.04 -20.34
C LEU A 302 5.48 0.22 -21.67
N ALA A 303 4.86 0.93 -22.61
CA ALA A 303 5.47 1.22 -23.91
C ALA A 303 6.74 2.07 -23.78
N ILE A 304 6.71 3.13 -22.96
CA ILE A 304 7.87 3.97 -22.68
C ILE A 304 8.98 3.15 -22.01
N GLN A 305 8.62 2.25 -21.09
CA GLN A 305 9.60 1.43 -20.38
C GLN A 305 10.30 0.41 -21.29
N LEU A 306 9.57 -0.23 -22.20
CA LEU A 306 10.10 -1.31 -23.04
C LEU A 306 10.65 -0.82 -24.37
N MET A 307 9.98 0.15 -25.00
CA MET A 307 10.29 0.63 -26.34
C MET A 307 10.74 2.10 -26.38
N GLY A 308 10.68 2.81 -25.26
CA GLY A 308 11.09 4.22 -25.17
C GLY A 308 10.09 5.23 -25.74
N ASN A 309 8.95 4.76 -26.28
CA ASN A 309 7.94 5.57 -26.97
C ASN A 309 6.53 5.30 -26.42
N ILE A 310 5.61 6.24 -26.63
CA ILE A 310 4.18 6.01 -26.41
C ILE A 310 3.59 5.25 -27.61
N ILE A 311 2.52 4.49 -27.39
CA ILE A 311 1.82 3.76 -28.47
C ILE A 311 0.44 4.33 -28.71
N VAL A 312 -0.22 4.79 -27.64
CA VAL A 312 -1.56 5.34 -27.69
C VAL A 312 -1.48 6.85 -27.51
N ASP A 313 -1.96 7.60 -28.49
CA ASP A 313 -2.30 9.00 -28.29
C ASP A 313 -3.62 9.08 -27.51
N ALA A 314 -3.52 9.46 -26.23
CA ALA A 314 -4.64 9.64 -25.32
C ALA A 314 -4.90 11.13 -25.01
N VAL A 315 -4.33 12.06 -25.80
CA VAL A 315 -4.42 13.52 -25.56
C VAL A 315 -5.75 14.10 -26.06
N ASP A 316 -6.33 13.50 -27.10
CA ASP A 316 -7.59 13.92 -27.71
C ASP A 316 -8.81 13.13 -27.17
N GLN A 317 -10.02 13.64 -27.42
CA GLN A 317 -11.30 12.99 -27.04
C GLN A 317 -11.55 11.62 -27.72
N LYS A 318 -10.62 11.19 -28.59
CA LYS A 318 -10.63 9.89 -29.24
C LYS A 318 -9.25 9.28 -29.08
N PRO A 319 -9.06 8.35 -28.14
CA PRO A 319 -7.77 7.68 -28.00
C PRO A 319 -7.52 6.85 -29.26
N GLN A 320 -6.32 6.96 -29.83
CA GLN A 320 -5.91 6.28 -31.05
C GLN A 320 -4.50 5.73 -30.93
N ILE A 321 -4.25 4.60 -31.58
CA ILE A 321 -2.89 4.06 -31.69
C ILE A 321 -2.14 4.86 -32.75
N LEU A 322 -0.88 5.20 -32.48
CA LEU A 322 -0.04 5.91 -33.45
C LEU A 322 0.12 5.10 -34.75
N ASP A 323 0.11 5.80 -35.88
CA ASP A 323 0.19 5.20 -37.22
C ASP A 323 1.41 4.29 -37.41
N GLU A 324 2.50 4.53 -36.68
CA GLU A 324 3.71 3.72 -36.74
C GLU A 324 3.55 2.31 -36.12
N TYR A 325 2.59 2.15 -35.19
CA TYR A 325 2.34 0.90 -34.48
C TYR A 325 1.04 0.22 -34.90
N ILE A 326 0.10 0.93 -35.55
CA ILE A 326 -1.22 0.39 -35.90
C ILE A 326 -1.12 -0.81 -36.85
N ASP A 327 -0.29 -0.73 -37.89
CA ASP A 327 -0.16 -1.78 -38.89
C ASP A 327 0.59 -3.00 -38.34
N LEU A 328 1.56 -2.77 -37.45
CA LEU A 328 2.33 -3.83 -36.78
C LEU A 328 1.47 -4.59 -35.76
N LEU A 329 0.69 -3.88 -34.96
CA LEU A 329 -0.24 -4.49 -34.03
C LEU A 329 -1.36 -5.24 -34.79
N LYS A 330 -1.87 -4.69 -35.91
CA LYS A 330 -2.92 -5.35 -36.72
C LYS A 330 -2.49 -6.71 -37.26
N GLN A 331 -1.21 -6.87 -37.60
CA GLN A 331 -0.66 -8.16 -38.03
C GLN A 331 -0.65 -9.21 -36.93
N SER A 332 -0.64 -8.78 -35.67
CA SER A 332 -0.65 -9.68 -34.52
C SER A 332 -2.03 -10.07 -34.02
N VAL A 333 -3.14 -9.52 -34.56
CA VAL A 333 -4.50 -9.84 -34.09
C VAL A 333 -4.97 -11.18 -34.67
N VAL A 334 -5.57 -12.04 -33.84
CA VAL A 334 -6.10 -13.38 -34.23
C VAL A 334 -7.60 -13.38 -34.44
#